data_AF-A0A1A2PCK7-F1
#
_entry.id   AF-A0A1A2PCK7-F1
#
_cell.length_a   1.000
_cell.length_b   1.000
_cell.length_c   1.000
_cell.angle_alpha   90.00
_cell.angle_beta   90.00
_cell.angle_gamma   90.00
#
_symmetry.space_group_name_H-M   'P 1'
#
loop_
_entity.id
_entity.type
_entity.pdbx_description
1 polymer ?
#
loop_
_entity_poly.entity_id
_entity_poly.type
_entity_poly.pdbx_seq_one_letter_code
_entity_poly.pdbx_strand_id
1 'polypeptide(L)'
;MCAAVLVAGAGIGVPAPAGAVRPPVVEPGPPPTGPPIPPQPSELKALCGVPTGVLAGTDFRKQTSADAMLNYRSAWRFSRGAGQKVAVIDTGVNRHPRLHALEGGGDYVSTTDGLADCDAHGTLVAGLIAAASDSDDSFAGVAPDAAILSIRQNSGVYGPVGGANNANDPNATSTGYGDTATLALAVTRAVDLGATVINISEAACAAVGTGLDDAGLGRAVRYAFDRNVVVVAAAGNVAAQSRCASQNSQNDPNQPMTQGWDTVQTIATPAWFSDYVLAVGAVTTSALPADFSLHGPWLAVAAPGENITSLDANGPGLVDAELGQRGLMPLNGTSFAAPLVSGVVALIRSRFPQLTAPQVMELVKRTAHTPGDGPNPATGYGVVDPVAALTYQLPPPQTRTGSERATPIDHDAQPDSRKEHARTVVFGVTLASLAVMGAAAALAAARRRRR
;
A
#
# COMPACT_ATOMS: atom_id res chain seq x y z
N MET A 1 34.43 40.43 47.38
CA MET A 1 34.17 39.73 46.10
C MET A 1 33.80 38.28 46.42
N CYS A 2 32.50 37.97 46.46
CA CYS A 2 32.01 36.61 46.72
C CYS A 2 31.83 35.88 45.38
N ALA A 3 32.57 34.80 45.16
CA ALA A 3 32.36 33.91 44.02
C ALA A 3 31.47 32.75 44.46
N ALA A 4 30.22 32.74 44.00
CA ALA A 4 29.32 31.60 44.15
C ALA A 4 29.66 30.55 43.08
N VAL A 5 30.01 29.34 43.52
CA VAL A 5 30.20 28.18 42.65
C VAL A 5 28.84 27.50 42.47
N LEU A 6 28.30 27.58 41.25
CA LEU A 6 27.11 26.84 40.81
C LEU A 6 27.46 25.36 40.62
N VAL A 7 26.76 24.48 41.35
CA VAL A 7 26.81 23.03 41.18
C VAL A 7 25.59 22.58 40.36
N ALA A 8 25.90 21.97 39.22
CA ALA A 8 25.22 20.94 38.43
C ALA A 8 23.67 20.80 38.41
N GLY A 9 23.18 20.60 37.18
CA GLY A 9 21.96 19.86 36.90
C GLY A 9 21.99 19.32 35.47
N ALA A 10 22.85 18.34 35.18
CA ALA A 10 22.73 17.57 33.94
C ALA A 10 21.52 16.64 34.11
N GLY A 11 20.35 17.10 33.64
CA GLY A 11 19.15 16.28 33.56
C GLY A 11 19.45 15.09 32.64
N ILE A 12 19.49 13.89 33.21
CA ILE A 12 19.39 12.65 32.44
C ILE A 12 17.96 12.65 31.90
N GLY A 13 17.78 13.16 30.68
CA GLY A 13 16.55 12.96 29.94
C GLY A 13 16.38 11.46 29.75
N VAL A 14 15.39 10.88 30.42
CA VAL A 14 14.92 9.54 30.09
C VAL A 14 14.49 9.61 28.62
N PRO A 15 15.10 8.85 27.70
CA PRO A 15 14.60 8.82 26.33
C PRO A 15 13.13 8.39 26.39
N ALA A 16 12.25 9.18 25.77
CA ALA A 16 10.86 8.77 25.59
C ALA A 16 10.86 7.35 25.00
N PRO A 17 10.03 6.43 25.50
CA PRO A 17 9.98 5.10 24.94
C PRO A 17 9.64 5.23 23.45
N ALA A 18 10.50 4.70 22.58
CA ALA A 18 10.19 4.53 21.17
C ALA A 18 8.91 3.68 21.11
N GLY A 19 7.79 4.31 20.75
CA GLY A 19 6.52 3.62 20.64
C GLY A 19 6.55 2.74 19.41
N ALA A 20 6.90 1.47 19.58
CA ALA A 20 6.73 0.47 18.53
C ALA A 20 5.25 0.45 18.11
N VAL A 21 4.99 0.77 16.84
CA VAL A 21 3.64 0.64 16.26
C VAL A 21 3.30 -0.84 16.22
N ARG A 22 2.06 -1.18 16.53
CA ARG A 22 1.55 -2.55 16.40
C ARG A 22 0.61 -2.64 15.21
N PRO A 23 0.36 -3.84 14.67
CA PRO A 23 -0.72 -4.06 13.72
C PRO A 23 -2.01 -3.39 14.19
N PRO A 24 -2.74 -2.68 13.32
CA PRO A 24 -3.97 -2.00 13.71
C PRO A 24 -5.03 -3.03 14.11
N VAL A 25 -5.71 -2.77 15.23
CA VAL A 25 -6.86 -3.56 15.66
C VAL A 25 -8.12 -2.88 15.16
N VAL A 26 -8.91 -3.59 14.35
CA VAL A 26 -10.20 -3.08 13.88
C VAL A 26 -11.24 -3.29 14.98
N GLU A 27 -11.64 -2.17 15.61
CA GLU A 27 -12.67 -2.16 16.65
C GLU A 27 -14.02 -2.71 16.12
N PRO A 28 -14.77 -3.47 16.93
CA PRO A 28 -16.11 -3.93 16.56
C PRO A 28 -17.06 -2.77 16.27
N GLY A 29 -17.91 -2.92 15.26
CA GLY A 29 -18.97 -1.96 14.95
C GLY A 29 -19.44 -2.06 13.51
N PRO A 30 -20.54 -1.38 13.14
CA PRO A 30 -20.98 -1.33 11.75
C PRO A 30 -20.00 -0.52 10.89
N PRO A 31 -19.89 -0.81 9.59
CA PRO A 31 -19.17 0.07 8.69
C PRO A 31 -19.88 1.43 8.57
N PRO A 32 -19.16 2.50 8.23
CA PRO A 32 -19.79 3.77 7.87
C PRO A 32 -20.66 3.62 6.61
N THR A 33 -21.84 4.24 6.61
CA THR A 33 -22.76 4.28 5.46
C THR A 33 -23.25 5.71 5.25
N GLY A 34 -23.49 6.11 4.00
CA GLY A 34 -23.98 7.44 3.69
C GLY A 34 -24.26 7.63 2.20
N PRO A 35 -24.90 8.75 1.82
CA PRO A 35 -25.10 9.08 0.41
C PRO A 35 -23.75 9.35 -0.29
N PRO A 36 -23.64 9.05 -1.60
CA PRO A 36 -22.45 9.35 -2.40
C PRO A 36 -22.45 10.83 -2.78
N ILE A 37 -22.17 11.67 -1.80
CA ILE A 37 -21.97 13.12 -1.94
C ILE A 37 -20.82 13.54 -1.02
N PRO A 38 -20.10 14.62 -1.33
CA PRO A 38 -19.06 15.15 -0.48
C PRO A 38 -19.65 15.61 0.87
N PRO A 39 -19.10 15.17 2.02
CA PRO A 39 -19.57 15.61 3.34
C PRO A 39 -19.46 17.13 3.55
N GLN A 40 -18.47 17.77 2.91
CA GLN A 40 -18.31 19.22 2.87
C GLN A 40 -18.40 19.71 1.42
N PRO A 41 -19.10 20.82 1.12
CA PRO A 41 -19.16 21.33 -0.25
C PRO A 41 -17.78 21.47 -0.89
N SER A 42 -17.65 21.02 -2.13
CA SER A 42 -16.42 21.10 -2.92
C SER A 42 -16.62 21.96 -4.15
N GLU A 43 -15.52 22.48 -4.68
CA GLU A 43 -15.47 23.22 -5.95
C GLU A 43 -14.22 22.85 -6.75
N LEU A 44 -14.30 23.01 -8.06
CA LEU A 44 -13.18 22.83 -8.97
C LEU A 44 -12.15 23.95 -8.76
N LYS A 45 -10.90 23.58 -8.49
CA LYS A 45 -9.78 24.51 -8.21
C LYS A 45 -8.80 24.64 -9.37
N ALA A 46 -8.77 23.66 -10.27
CA ALA A 46 -7.95 23.65 -11.47
C ALA A 46 -8.75 23.11 -12.67
N LEU A 47 -8.24 23.28 -13.89
CA LEU A 47 -8.92 22.75 -15.07
C LEU A 47 -9.06 21.23 -15.00
N CYS A 48 -10.27 20.74 -15.27
CA CYS A 48 -10.54 19.30 -15.42
C CYS A 48 -9.87 18.78 -16.69
N GLY A 49 -9.24 17.60 -16.60
CA GLY A 49 -8.48 17.00 -17.70
C GLY A 49 -6.98 17.25 -17.54
N VAL A 50 -6.38 16.61 -16.54
CA VAL A 50 -4.92 16.60 -16.37
C VAL A 50 -4.28 16.07 -17.67
N PRO A 51 -3.31 16.78 -18.27
CA PRO A 51 -2.71 16.35 -19.52
C PRO A 51 -1.92 15.05 -19.35
N THR A 52 -2.39 14.02 -20.05
CA THR A 52 -1.69 12.77 -20.33
C THR A 52 -0.99 12.87 -21.68
N GLY A 53 -0.07 11.96 -21.97
CA GLY A 53 0.66 11.98 -23.23
C GLY A 53 1.34 10.67 -23.57
N VAL A 54 2.01 10.71 -24.72
CA VAL A 54 2.79 9.61 -25.27
C VAL A 54 4.26 10.01 -25.30
N LEU A 55 5.12 9.22 -24.67
CA LEU A 55 6.56 9.46 -24.69
C LEU A 55 7.13 9.33 -26.10
N ALA A 56 8.22 10.05 -26.36
CA ALA A 56 8.89 9.98 -27.64
C ALA A 56 9.45 8.56 -27.89
N GLY A 57 9.07 7.96 -29.02
CA GLY A 57 9.54 6.62 -29.40
C GLY A 57 8.68 5.47 -28.89
N THR A 58 7.58 5.76 -28.20
CA THR A 58 6.59 4.75 -27.79
C THR A 58 5.96 4.09 -29.02
N ASP A 59 5.89 2.76 -28.96
CA ASP A 59 5.23 1.92 -29.96
C ASP A 59 4.30 0.95 -29.22
N PHE A 60 3.00 1.26 -29.19
CA PHE A 60 2.01 0.47 -28.47
C PHE A 60 1.81 -0.95 -29.02
N ARG A 61 2.34 -1.26 -30.21
CA ARG A 61 2.33 -2.62 -30.76
C ARG A 61 3.34 -3.54 -30.07
N LYS A 62 4.30 -2.98 -29.32
CA LYS A 62 5.25 -3.75 -28.50
C LYS A 62 4.64 -4.08 -27.16
N GLN A 63 4.79 -5.34 -26.75
CA GLN A 63 4.33 -5.83 -25.46
C GLN A 63 4.77 -4.90 -24.33
N THR A 64 3.83 -4.57 -23.43
CA THR A 64 4.10 -3.71 -22.28
C THR A 64 4.99 -4.42 -21.26
N SER A 65 5.73 -3.65 -20.47
CA SER A 65 6.55 -4.16 -19.37
C SER A 65 5.72 -4.97 -18.37
N ALA A 66 4.51 -4.50 -18.06
CA ALA A 66 3.61 -5.17 -17.13
C ALA A 66 3.14 -6.54 -17.65
N ASP A 67 2.76 -6.63 -18.92
CA ASP A 67 2.39 -7.91 -19.53
C ASP A 67 3.59 -8.86 -19.65
N ALA A 68 4.75 -8.33 -20.03
CA ALA A 68 5.97 -9.13 -20.12
C ALA A 68 6.37 -9.74 -18.76
N MET A 69 6.24 -8.98 -17.66
CA MET A 69 6.59 -9.46 -16.32
C MET A 69 5.54 -10.41 -15.74
N LEU A 70 4.26 -10.05 -15.82
CA LEU A 70 3.19 -10.80 -15.18
C LEU A 70 2.66 -11.94 -16.06
N ASN A 71 2.90 -11.91 -17.37
CA ASN A 71 2.45 -12.92 -18.32
C ASN A 71 0.93 -13.19 -18.22
N TYR A 72 0.13 -12.17 -17.95
CA TYR A 72 -1.31 -12.33 -17.70
C TYR A 72 -2.07 -12.74 -18.97
N ARG A 73 -1.56 -12.44 -20.17
CA ARG A 73 -2.13 -12.98 -21.41
C ARG A 73 -2.08 -14.50 -21.47
N SER A 74 -1.03 -15.13 -20.95
CA SER A 74 -0.97 -16.60 -20.85
C SER A 74 -1.93 -17.14 -19.79
N ALA A 75 -2.31 -16.34 -18.79
CA ALA A 75 -3.32 -16.68 -17.80
C ALA A 75 -4.75 -16.68 -18.38
N TRP A 76 -5.01 -15.95 -19.48
CA TRP A 76 -6.34 -15.87 -20.10
C TRP A 76 -6.90 -17.19 -20.62
N ARG A 77 -6.06 -18.19 -20.87
CA ARG A 77 -6.53 -19.57 -21.19
C ARG A 77 -7.28 -20.22 -20.02
N PHE A 78 -7.11 -19.70 -18.80
CA PHE A 78 -7.71 -20.23 -17.58
C PHE A 78 -8.85 -19.38 -17.06
N SER A 79 -8.78 -18.06 -17.25
CA SER A 79 -9.78 -17.08 -16.83
C SER A 79 -9.48 -15.71 -17.43
N ARG A 80 -10.52 -14.94 -17.75
CA ARG A 80 -10.43 -13.54 -18.22
C ARG A 80 -11.15 -12.56 -17.29
N GLY A 81 -11.66 -13.02 -16.15
CA GLY A 81 -12.36 -12.19 -15.16
C GLY A 81 -13.88 -12.12 -15.33
N ALA A 82 -14.45 -12.90 -16.24
CA ALA A 82 -15.90 -12.93 -16.49
C ALA A 82 -16.70 -13.16 -15.18
N GLY A 83 -17.78 -12.39 -15.02
CA GLY A 83 -18.66 -12.45 -13.85
C GLY A 83 -18.12 -11.74 -12.59
N GLN A 84 -16.94 -11.12 -12.65
CA GLN A 84 -16.42 -10.29 -11.56
C GLN A 84 -16.76 -8.82 -11.79
N LYS A 85 -17.07 -8.12 -10.70
CA LYS A 85 -17.24 -6.66 -10.66
C LYS A 85 -16.12 -6.09 -9.79
N VAL A 86 -15.22 -5.32 -10.40
CA VAL A 86 -14.10 -4.68 -9.72
C VAL A 86 -14.47 -3.22 -9.47
N ALA A 87 -14.63 -2.84 -8.21
CA ALA A 87 -14.78 -1.44 -7.84
C ALA A 87 -13.44 -0.73 -7.93
N VAL A 88 -13.42 0.42 -8.58
CA VAL A 88 -12.27 1.33 -8.67
C VAL A 88 -12.61 2.56 -7.83
N ILE A 89 -12.06 2.61 -6.62
CA ILE A 89 -12.18 3.75 -5.71
C ILE A 89 -10.99 4.67 -5.99
N ASP A 90 -11.24 5.76 -6.71
CA ASP A 90 -10.20 6.57 -7.35
C ASP A 90 -10.73 7.98 -7.72
N THR A 91 -10.16 8.64 -8.73
CA THR A 91 -10.55 9.97 -9.22
C THR A 91 -11.74 9.99 -10.18
N GLY A 92 -12.45 8.87 -10.30
CA GLY A 92 -13.49 8.62 -11.30
C GLY A 92 -12.94 7.94 -12.55
N VAL A 93 -13.81 7.48 -13.46
CA VAL A 93 -13.41 6.80 -14.69
C VAL A 93 -14.17 7.38 -15.88
N ASN A 94 -13.47 7.98 -16.84
CA ASN A 94 -14.08 8.44 -18.07
C ASN A 94 -14.51 7.24 -18.93
N ARG A 95 -15.62 7.41 -19.64
CA ARG A 95 -16.09 6.40 -20.60
C ARG A 95 -15.03 6.23 -21.69
N HIS A 96 -14.59 5.00 -21.91
CA HIS A 96 -13.58 4.66 -22.90
C HIS A 96 -14.07 3.49 -23.77
N PRO A 97 -13.84 3.50 -25.10
CA PRO A 97 -14.31 2.42 -25.98
C PRO A 97 -13.84 1.02 -25.56
N ARG A 98 -12.69 0.93 -24.90
CA ARG A 98 -12.09 -0.33 -24.40
C ARG A 98 -12.58 -0.76 -23.00
N LEU A 99 -13.50 -0.03 -22.37
CA LEU A 99 -14.13 -0.41 -21.10
C LEU A 99 -15.61 -0.77 -21.35
N HIS A 100 -15.84 -1.99 -21.84
CA HIS A 100 -17.16 -2.42 -22.33
C HIS A 100 -18.23 -2.53 -21.23
N ALA A 101 -17.83 -2.78 -19.99
CA ALA A 101 -18.72 -2.95 -18.84
C ALA A 101 -18.33 -1.98 -17.73
N LEU A 102 -18.60 -0.69 -17.95
CA LEU A 102 -18.33 0.40 -17.01
C LEU A 102 -19.63 0.91 -16.37
N GLU A 103 -19.72 0.80 -15.06
CA GLU A 103 -20.84 1.27 -14.23
C GLU A 103 -20.41 2.44 -13.34
N GLY A 104 -21.29 3.42 -13.20
CA GLY A 104 -21.13 4.51 -12.24
C GLY A 104 -21.53 4.05 -10.84
N GLY A 105 -20.61 4.20 -9.90
CA GLY A 105 -20.78 3.84 -8.49
C GLY A 105 -21.07 5.04 -7.60
N GLY A 106 -21.00 6.27 -8.07
CA GLY A 106 -21.23 7.51 -7.30
C GLY A 106 -19.95 8.28 -6.98
N ASP A 107 -20.11 9.40 -6.28
CA ASP A 107 -19.10 10.45 -6.20
C ASP A 107 -19.07 11.10 -4.81
N TYR A 108 -17.96 10.99 -4.10
CA TYR A 108 -17.72 11.65 -2.82
C TYR A 108 -16.89 12.94 -2.96
N VAL A 109 -16.55 13.33 -4.18
CA VAL A 109 -15.85 14.60 -4.48
C VAL A 109 -16.86 15.64 -4.92
N SER A 110 -17.81 15.30 -5.79
CA SER A 110 -18.87 16.20 -6.27
C SER A 110 -20.23 15.47 -6.27
N THR A 111 -21.08 15.68 -7.26
CA THR A 111 -22.44 15.08 -7.32
C THR A 111 -22.67 14.28 -8.60
N THR A 112 -21.60 13.75 -9.19
CA THR A 112 -21.65 12.94 -10.41
C THR A 112 -21.96 11.47 -10.11
N ASP A 113 -22.03 10.63 -11.15
CA ASP A 113 -22.20 9.18 -11.04
C ASP A 113 -20.88 8.41 -10.86
N GLY A 114 -19.74 9.12 -10.76
CA GLY A 114 -18.40 8.54 -10.72
C GLY A 114 -17.74 8.38 -12.10
N LEU A 115 -18.47 8.63 -13.20
CA LEU A 115 -17.97 8.46 -14.57
C LEU A 115 -17.34 9.73 -15.17
N ALA A 116 -16.81 10.58 -14.30
CA ALA A 116 -16.08 11.79 -14.65
C ALA A 116 -14.72 11.78 -13.95
N ASP A 117 -13.67 11.60 -14.73
CA ASP A 117 -12.27 11.64 -14.29
C ASP A 117 -11.64 12.94 -14.74
N CYS A 118 -11.38 13.83 -13.78
CA CYS A 118 -10.73 15.12 -14.02
C CYS A 118 -9.22 15.08 -13.80
N ASP A 119 -8.72 14.02 -13.18
CA ASP A 119 -7.33 13.86 -12.77
C ASP A 119 -6.58 12.87 -13.69
N ALA A 120 -7.31 12.23 -14.62
CA ALA A 120 -6.87 11.20 -15.55
C ALA A 120 -6.42 9.88 -14.90
N HIS A 121 -6.32 9.82 -13.58
CA HIS A 121 -5.74 8.72 -12.84
C HIS A 121 -6.65 7.48 -12.80
N GLY A 122 -7.92 7.62 -12.41
CA GLY A 122 -8.83 6.49 -12.28
C GLY A 122 -9.12 5.79 -13.61
N THR A 123 -9.11 6.51 -14.74
CA THR A 123 -9.25 5.90 -16.08
C THR A 123 -8.03 5.05 -16.44
N LEU A 124 -6.81 5.51 -16.11
CA LEU A 124 -5.59 4.73 -16.26
C LEU A 124 -5.66 3.45 -15.39
N VAL A 125 -6.11 3.57 -14.15
CA VAL A 125 -6.28 2.44 -13.21
C VAL A 125 -7.29 1.42 -13.74
N ALA A 126 -8.47 1.87 -14.18
CA ALA A 126 -9.49 1.00 -14.77
C ALA A 126 -8.99 0.28 -16.02
N GLY A 127 -8.18 0.96 -16.83
CA GLY A 127 -7.55 0.39 -18.02
C GLY A 127 -6.65 -0.81 -17.69
N LEU A 128 -5.81 -0.70 -16.67
CA LEU A 128 -4.94 -1.79 -16.21
C LEU A 128 -5.72 -3.00 -15.70
N ILE A 129 -6.90 -2.77 -15.11
CA ILE A 129 -7.76 -3.85 -14.62
C ILE A 129 -8.46 -4.55 -15.79
N ALA A 130 -9.19 -3.82 -16.63
CA ALA A 130 -10.21 -4.44 -17.50
C ALA A 130 -10.27 -3.88 -18.93
N ALA A 131 -9.26 -3.16 -19.43
CA ALA A 131 -9.28 -2.76 -20.83
C ALA A 131 -9.37 -3.98 -21.76
N ALA A 132 -10.37 -3.99 -22.64
CA ALA A 132 -10.50 -4.96 -23.72
C ALA A 132 -9.27 -4.93 -24.63
N SER A 133 -8.90 -6.06 -25.24
CA SER A 133 -7.82 -6.09 -26.24
C SER A 133 -8.25 -5.39 -27.53
N ASP A 134 -7.28 -4.82 -28.24
CA ASP A 134 -7.45 -4.25 -29.58
C ASP A 134 -6.48 -4.94 -30.56
N SER A 135 -6.79 -4.97 -31.86
CA SER A 135 -5.90 -5.54 -32.88
C SER A 135 -4.75 -4.60 -33.26
N ASP A 136 -4.91 -3.31 -33.01
CA ASP A 136 -3.99 -2.28 -33.47
C ASP A 136 -2.83 -2.02 -32.49
N ASP A 137 -2.91 -2.57 -31.27
CA ASP A 137 -1.91 -2.46 -30.23
C ASP A 137 -1.81 -3.72 -29.35
N SER A 138 -0.83 -3.73 -28.45
CA SER A 138 -0.56 -4.83 -27.53
C SER A 138 -1.00 -4.55 -26.10
N PHE A 139 -1.75 -3.48 -25.86
CA PHE A 139 -2.29 -3.20 -24.54
C PHE A 139 -3.54 -4.04 -24.29
N ALA A 140 -3.80 -4.35 -23.02
CA ALA A 140 -5.05 -4.87 -22.49
C ALA A 140 -4.93 -4.91 -20.97
N GLY A 141 -6.06 -4.77 -20.28
CA GLY A 141 -6.12 -4.96 -18.84
C GLY A 141 -5.95 -6.43 -18.46
N VAL A 142 -5.60 -6.68 -17.21
CA VAL A 142 -5.31 -8.04 -16.71
C VAL A 142 -6.56 -8.95 -16.78
N ALA A 143 -7.74 -8.41 -16.48
CA ALA A 143 -9.03 -9.09 -16.45
C ALA A 143 -10.04 -8.42 -17.41
N PRO A 144 -9.85 -8.54 -18.74
CA PRO A 144 -10.59 -7.78 -19.75
C PRO A 144 -12.08 -8.10 -19.83
N ASP A 145 -12.53 -9.21 -19.23
CA ASP A 145 -13.96 -9.60 -19.21
C ASP A 145 -14.63 -9.25 -17.87
N ALA A 146 -13.92 -8.59 -16.94
CA ALA A 146 -14.49 -8.07 -15.70
C ALA A 146 -15.23 -6.74 -15.92
N ALA A 147 -16.25 -6.48 -15.11
CA ALA A 147 -16.92 -5.18 -15.06
C ALA A 147 -16.18 -4.21 -14.13
N ILE A 148 -16.13 -2.93 -14.48
CA ILE A 148 -15.61 -1.85 -13.65
C ILE A 148 -16.78 -1.09 -13.02
N LEU A 149 -16.73 -0.93 -11.70
CA LEU A 149 -17.61 -0.03 -10.95
C LEU A 149 -16.79 1.17 -10.47
N SER A 150 -16.98 2.35 -11.06
CA SER A 150 -16.20 3.53 -10.70
C SER A 150 -16.83 4.28 -9.53
N ILE A 151 -16.09 4.47 -8.44
CA ILE A 151 -16.49 5.33 -7.33
C ILE A 151 -15.45 6.44 -7.20
N ARG A 152 -15.85 7.67 -7.49
CA ARG A 152 -14.96 8.81 -7.32
C ARG A 152 -14.88 9.18 -5.84
N GLN A 153 -13.69 9.07 -5.25
CA GLN A 153 -13.49 9.31 -3.81
C GLN A 153 -12.57 10.49 -3.54
N ASN A 154 -11.59 10.72 -4.40
CA ASN A 154 -10.64 11.81 -4.25
C ASN A 154 -10.42 12.56 -5.57
N SER A 155 -9.78 13.72 -5.49
CA SER A 155 -9.34 14.49 -6.65
C SER A 155 -8.29 15.51 -6.23
N GLY A 156 -7.24 15.67 -7.03
CA GLY A 156 -6.25 16.72 -6.85
C GLY A 156 -6.69 18.07 -7.41
N VAL A 157 -7.67 18.10 -8.32
CA VAL A 157 -8.17 19.34 -8.96
C VAL A 157 -9.43 19.92 -8.32
N TYR A 158 -10.03 19.24 -7.34
CA TYR A 158 -11.11 19.76 -6.49
C TYR A 158 -10.59 20.14 -5.10
N GLY A 159 -11.34 20.96 -4.38
CA GLY A 159 -11.07 21.27 -2.97
C GLY A 159 -12.31 21.82 -2.26
N PRO A 160 -12.27 21.98 -0.92
CA PRO A 160 -13.40 22.52 -0.16
C PRO A 160 -13.77 23.96 -0.60
N VAL A 161 -15.06 24.27 -0.62
CA VAL A 161 -15.55 25.63 -0.91
C VAL A 161 -15.06 26.59 0.17
N GLY A 162 -14.42 27.69 -0.24
CA GLY A 162 -13.91 28.71 0.67
C GLY A 162 -12.76 28.26 1.59
N GLY A 163 -12.24 27.04 1.41
CA GLY A 163 -11.16 26.45 2.21
C GLY A 163 -9.84 26.32 1.45
N ALA A 164 -8.77 26.11 2.23
CA ALA A 164 -7.49 25.62 1.71
C ALA A 164 -7.61 24.13 1.32
N ASN A 165 -6.65 23.65 0.55
CA ASN A 165 -6.59 22.25 0.12
C ASN A 165 -6.24 21.30 1.29
N ASN A 166 -6.44 20.00 1.10
CA ASN A 166 -6.25 18.97 2.13
C ASN A 166 -4.78 18.60 2.39
N ALA A 167 -3.80 19.32 1.80
CA ALA A 167 -2.38 19.00 1.90
C ALA A 167 -1.86 18.89 3.34
N ASN A 168 -2.53 19.56 4.30
CA ASN A 168 -2.16 19.56 5.72
C ASN A 168 -2.87 18.53 6.61
N ASP A 169 -3.90 17.86 6.11
CA ASP A 169 -4.71 16.93 6.89
C ASP A 169 -4.04 15.53 6.94
N PRO A 170 -3.79 14.96 8.13
CA PRO A 170 -3.27 13.59 8.26
C PRO A 170 -4.20 12.52 7.66
N ASN A 171 -5.50 12.83 7.49
CA ASN A 171 -6.50 11.91 6.94
C ASN A 171 -6.66 12.03 5.43
N ALA A 172 -5.97 12.97 4.78
CA ALA A 172 -6.14 13.23 3.35
C ALA A 172 -5.69 12.05 2.48
N THR A 173 -6.54 11.66 1.53
CA THR A 173 -6.19 10.70 0.46
C THR A 173 -5.79 11.42 -0.84
N SER A 174 -5.90 12.74 -0.89
CA SER A 174 -5.40 13.59 -1.97
C SER A 174 -5.07 14.98 -1.42
N THR A 175 -4.16 15.69 -2.08
CA THR A 175 -3.86 17.09 -1.72
C THR A 175 -5.03 18.03 -1.97
N GLY A 176 -5.95 17.69 -2.88
CA GLY A 176 -7.13 18.48 -3.22
C GLY A 176 -8.31 18.19 -2.30
N TYR A 177 -9.03 17.11 -2.57
CA TYR A 177 -10.22 16.66 -1.85
C TYR A 177 -10.22 15.14 -1.68
N GLY A 178 -10.74 14.65 -0.55
CA GLY A 178 -10.82 13.24 -0.21
C GLY A 178 -10.04 12.91 1.07
N ASP A 179 -10.58 12.01 1.87
CA ASP A 179 -10.05 11.63 3.18
C ASP A 179 -10.40 10.18 3.56
N THR A 180 -9.89 9.70 4.69
CA THR A 180 -10.17 8.35 5.23
C THR A 180 -11.66 8.10 5.50
N ALA A 181 -12.44 9.15 5.83
CA ALA A 181 -13.86 9.03 6.12
C ALA A 181 -14.68 8.76 4.85
N THR A 182 -14.46 9.55 3.80
CA THR A 182 -15.07 9.33 2.48
C THR A 182 -14.58 8.05 1.82
N LEU A 183 -13.32 7.65 2.07
CA LEU A 183 -12.80 6.35 1.65
C LEU A 183 -13.55 5.19 2.33
N ALA A 184 -13.82 5.29 3.62
CA ALA A 184 -14.61 4.27 4.33
C ALA A 184 -16.03 4.14 3.74
N LEU A 185 -16.69 5.26 3.44
CA LEU A 185 -18.01 5.28 2.80
C LEU A 185 -17.97 4.64 1.39
N ALA A 186 -16.91 4.92 0.62
CA ALA A 186 -16.71 4.33 -0.71
C ALA A 186 -16.52 2.81 -0.66
N VAL A 187 -15.75 2.30 0.32
CA VAL A 187 -15.57 0.85 0.51
C VAL A 187 -16.89 0.15 0.83
N THR A 188 -17.66 0.65 1.80
CA THR A 188 -18.96 0.08 2.15
C THR A 188 -19.90 0.07 0.95
N ARG A 189 -19.94 1.20 0.22
CA ARG A 189 -20.77 1.35 -0.97
C ARG A 189 -20.39 0.40 -2.11
N ALA A 190 -19.09 0.17 -2.33
CA ALA A 190 -18.62 -0.79 -3.34
C ALA A 190 -19.15 -2.20 -3.06
N VAL A 191 -19.10 -2.63 -1.79
CA VAL A 191 -19.64 -3.92 -1.35
C VAL A 191 -21.15 -3.96 -1.57
N ASP A 192 -21.88 -2.91 -1.17
CA ASP A 192 -23.34 -2.84 -1.31
C ASP A 192 -23.80 -2.81 -2.77
N LEU A 193 -22.96 -2.34 -3.69
CA LEU A 193 -23.18 -2.37 -5.14
C LEU A 193 -22.72 -3.68 -5.82
N GLY A 194 -22.32 -4.67 -5.02
CA GLY A 194 -22.01 -6.02 -5.47
C GLY A 194 -20.61 -6.19 -6.06
N ALA A 195 -19.65 -5.34 -5.69
CA ALA A 195 -18.25 -5.57 -6.05
C ALA A 195 -17.73 -6.87 -5.44
N THR A 196 -16.96 -7.63 -6.20
CA THR A 196 -16.26 -8.84 -5.72
C THR A 196 -14.78 -8.58 -5.42
N VAL A 197 -14.25 -7.50 -6.00
CA VAL A 197 -12.91 -6.96 -5.76
C VAL A 197 -13.03 -5.45 -5.62
N ILE A 198 -12.28 -4.85 -4.70
CA ILE A 198 -12.19 -3.39 -4.54
C ILE A 198 -10.72 -3.00 -4.71
N ASN A 199 -10.44 -2.19 -5.71
CA ASN A 199 -9.16 -1.55 -5.91
C ASN A 199 -9.18 -0.15 -5.26
N ILE A 200 -8.19 0.11 -4.41
CA ILE A 200 -7.95 1.41 -3.78
C ILE A 200 -6.56 1.86 -4.19
N SER A 201 -6.47 2.81 -5.12
CA SER A 201 -5.18 3.24 -5.66
C SER A 201 -4.46 4.26 -4.78
N GLU A 202 -5.12 4.73 -3.73
CA GLU A 202 -4.69 5.87 -2.93
C GLU A 202 -4.45 5.47 -1.48
N ALA A 203 -3.44 6.09 -0.88
CA ALA A 203 -3.05 5.84 0.49
C ALA A 203 -3.03 7.17 1.25
N ALA A 204 -3.82 7.27 2.32
CA ALA A 204 -3.61 8.31 3.31
C ALA A 204 -2.38 7.92 4.14
N CYS A 205 -1.34 8.74 4.04
CA CYS A 205 -0.10 8.56 4.78
C CYS A 205 -0.03 9.49 5.98
N ALA A 206 0.52 9.00 7.08
CA ALA A 206 0.71 9.82 8.26
C ALA A 206 1.93 9.34 9.05
N ALA A 207 2.71 10.28 9.57
CA ALA A 207 3.76 9.92 10.52
C ALA A 207 3.12 9.34 11.80
N VAL A 208 3.79 8.38 12.42
CA VAL A 208 3.32 7.77 13.67
C VAL A 208 3.08 8.85 14.73
N GLY A 209 1.93 8.77 15.40
CA GLY A 209 1.56 9.70 16.48
C GLY A 209 0.91 11.01 16.03
N THR A 210 0.68 11.21 14.72
CA THR A 210 0.03 12.43 14.20
C THR A 210 -1.50 12.43 14.25
N GLY A 211 -2.13 11.35 14.76
CA GLY A 211 -3.57 11.28 14.98
C GLY A 211 -4.40 10.96 13.74
N LEU A 212 -3.89 10.08 12.86
CA LEU A 212 -4.66 9.48 11.77
C LEU A 212 -5.94 8.82 12.33
N ASP A 213 -7.10 9.24 11.83
CA ASP A 213 -8.40 8.64 12.12
C ASP A 213 -8.84 7.77 10.94
N ASP A 214 -8.64 6.47 11.09
CA ASP A 214 -9.06 5.47 10.12
C ASP A 214 -9.90 4.36 10.75
N ALA A 215 -10.47 4.58 11.93
CA ALA A 215 -11.29 3.59 12.62
C ALA A 215 -12.53 3.21 11.79
N GLY A 216 -13.14 4.21 11.11
CA GLY A 216 -14.24 3.96 10.17
C GLY A 216 -13.81 3.13 8.96
N LEU A 217 -12.62 3.42 8.42
CA LEU A 217 -12.05 2.71 7.29
C LEU A 217 -11.70 1.26 7.63
N GLY A 218 -11.11 1.02 8.81
CA GLY A 218 -10.86 -0.31 9.35
C GLY A 218 -12.14 -1.16 9.42
N ARG A 219 -13.25 -0.57 9.91
CA ARG A 219 -14.56 -1.26 9.92
C ARG A 219 -15.09 -1.53 8.52
N ALA A 220 -14.87 -0.62 7.57
CA ALA A 220 -15.31 -0.81 6.18
C ALA A 220 -14.53 -1.92 5.45
N VAL A 221 -13.21 -1.99 5.59
CA VAL A 221 -12.41 -3.06 4.96
C VAL A 221 -12.68 -4.41 5.61
N ARG A 222 -12.87 -4.45 6.93
CA ARG A 222 -13.34 -5.67 7.61
C ARG A 222 -14.74 -6.09 7.12
N TYR A 223 -15.65 -5.14 6.96
CA TYR A 223 -16.98 -5.41 6.40
C TYR A 223 -16.92 -6.04 5.00
N ALA A 224 -16.04 -5.53 4.13
CA ALA A 224 -15.78 -6.10 2.81
C ALA A 224 -15.24 -7.53 2.90
N PHE A 225 -14.24 -7.75 3.75
CA PHE A 225 -13.67 -9.07 3.99
C PHE A 225 -14.71 -10.08 4.48
N ASP A 226 -15.51 -9.71 5.48
CA ASP A 226 -16.59 -10.52 6.04
C ASP A 226 -17.70 -10.83 5.00
N ARG A 227 -17.82 -10.00 3.95
CA ARG A 227 -18.73 -10.19 2.81
C ARG A 227 -18.08 -10.87 1.62
N ASN A 228 -16.92 -11.48 1.82
CA ASN A 228 -16.17 -12.19 0.79
C ASN A 228 -15.80 -11.29 -0.40
N VAL A 229 -15.48 -10.02 -0.13
CA VAL A 229 -14.93 -9.07 -1.11
C VAL A 229 -13.45 -8.89 -0.82
N VAL A 230 -12.61 -8.99 -1.84
CA VAL A 230 -11.16 -8.79 -1.69
C VAL A 230 -10.83 -7.31 -1.89
N VAL A 231 -10.26 -6.67 -0.88
CA VAL A 231 -9.75 -5.29 -0.99
C VAL A 231 -8.28 -5.35 -1.34
N VAL A 232 -7.88 -4.65 -2.40
CA VAL A 232 -6.51 -4.49 -2.88
C VAL A 232 -6.17 -3.01 -2.80
N ALA A 233 -5.08 -2.68 -2.10
CA ALA A 233 -4.71 -1.28 -1.86
C ALA A 233 -3.25 -1.00 -2.24
N ALA A 234 -3.00 0.17 -2.80
CA ALA A 234 -1.65 0.67 -3.05
C ALA A 234 -0.88 0.88 -1.73
N ALA A 235 0.42 0.59 -1.74
CA ALA A 235 1.29 0.79 -0.58
C ALA A 235 1.50 2.27 -0.21
N GLY A 236 1.37 3.18 -1.17
CA GLY A 236 1.72 4.59 -1.05
C GLY A 236 3.08 4.89 -1.71
N ASN A 237 3.26 6.15 -2.10
CA ASN A 237 4.45 6.61 -2.84
C ASN A 237 5.26 7.60 -1.99
N VAL A 238 6.52 7.28 -1.69
CA VAL A 238 7.45 8.17 -0.98
C VAL A 238 7.84 9.34 -1.87
N ALA A 239 7.48 10.55 -1.44
CA ALA A 239 7.86 11.79 -2.10
C ALA A 239 8.05 12.91 -1.07
N ALA A 240 9.11 13.72 -1.25
CA ALA A 240 9.54 14.72 -0.27
C ALA A 240 8.48 15.79 0.10
N GLN A 241 7.53 16.05 -0.80
CA GLN A 241 6.44 17.02 -0.59
C GLN A 241 5.07 16.33 -0.44
N SER A 242 5.06 15.06 -0.04
CA SER A 242 3.85 14.28 0.20
C SER A 242 3.70 13.94 1.68
N ARG A 243 2.54 13.39 2.03
CA ARG A 243 2.27 12.82 3.34
C ARG A 243 3.05 11.53 3.61
N CYS A 244 3.47 10.83 2.56
CA CYS A 244 4.34 9.66 2.64
C CYS A 244 5.84 10.07 2.63
N ALA A 245 6.19 11.22 3.21
CA ALA A 245 7.50 11.86 3.00
C ALA A 245 8.70 11.03 3.49
N SER A 246 8.49 10.16 4.47
CA SER A 246 9.53 9.34 5.09
C SER A 246 9.34 7.87 4.75
N GLN A 247 10.37 7.26 4.18
CA GLN A 247 10.41 5.81 3.96
C GLN A 247 10.52 5.10 5.32
N ASN A 248 9.82 3.98 5.47
CA ASN A 248 9.99 3.11 6.63
C ASN A 248 11.35 2.41 6.53
N SER A 249 12.18 2.58 7.55
CA SER A 249 13.54 2.05 7.55
C SER A 249 13.53 0.53 7.52
N GLN A 250 14.26 -0.05 6.58
CA GLN A 250 14.61 -1.46 6.58
C GLN A 250 16.10 -1.56 6.92
N ASN A 251 16.40 -1.73 8.21
CA ASN A 251 17.78 -1.78 8.70
C ASN A 251 18.50 -3.07 8.25
N ASP A 252 17.74 -4.11 7.92
CA ASP A 252 18.21 -5.36 7.34
C ASP A 252 17.28 -5.77 6.18
N PRO A 253 17.78 -5.89 4.94
CA PRO A 253 16.98 -6.36 3.81
C PRO A 253 16.37 -7.76 4.03
N ASN A 254 16.95 -8.56 4.93
CA ASN A 254 16.48 -9.91 5.30
C ASN A 254 15.62 -9.91 6.57
N GLN A 255 15.27 -8.74 7.10
CA GLN A 255 14.42 -8.63 8.28
C GLN A 255 13.07 -9.31 8.02
N PRO A 256 12.66 -10.30 8.85
CA PRO A 256 11.36 -10.92 8.72
C PRO A 256 10.24 -9.87 8.80
N MET A 257 9.22 -10.03 7.95
CA MET A 257 8.09 -9.09 7.89
C MET A 257 7.42 -8.84 9.26
N THR A 258 7.40 -9.85 10.15
CA THR A 258 6.85 -9.74 11.51
C THR A 258 7.61 -8.78 12.42
N GLN A 259 8.90 -8.55 12.17
CA GLN A 259 9.73 -7.61 12.93
C GLN A 259 9.70 -6.19 12.35
N GLY A 260 9.08 -5.99 11.18
CA GLY A 260 9.05 -4.68 10.50
C GLY A 260 8.16 -3.65 11.20
N TRP A 261 7.30 -4.06 12.15
CA TRP A 261 6.44 -3.15 12.91
C TRP A 261 7.22 -2.20 13.82
N ASP A 262 8.37 -2.65 14.34
CA ASP A 262 9.23 -1.85 15.21
C ASP A 262 9.95 -0.70 14.46
N THR A 263 9.96 -0.74 13.12
CA THR A 263 10.67 0.23 12.27
C THR A 263 9.74 1.19 11.52
N VAL A 264 8.43 1.13 11.78
CA VAL A 264 7.42 1.99 11.14
C VAL A 264 7.55 3.43 11.64
N GLN A 265 7.69 4.35 10.69
CA GLN A 265 7.71 5.80 10.86
C GLN A 265 6.54 6.48 10.13
N THR A 266 6.11 5.90 9.01
CA THR A 266 5.01 6.36 8.16
C THR A 266 3.98 5.24 8.04
N ILE A 267 2.78 5.47 8.53
CA ILE A 267 1.61 4.61 8.33
C ILE A 267 1.01 4.94 6.96
N ALA A 268 0.59 3.91 6.22
CA ALA A 268 -0.26 4.06 5.04
C ALA A 268 -1.57 3.29 5.24
N THR A 269 -2.68 4.00 5.21
CA THR A 269 -4.03 3.42 5.33
C THR A 269 -4.77 3.55 3.99
N PRO A 270 -5.50 2.52 3.52
CA PRO A 270 -5.88 1.29 4.22
C PRO A 270 -4.83 0.15 4.15
N ALA A 271 -3.69 0.35 3.50
CA ALA A 271 -2.68 -0.70 3.29
C ALA A 271 -2.26 -1.45 4.57
N TRP A 272 -2.14 -0.74 5.70
CA TRP A 272 -1.72 -1.33 6.97
C TRP A 272 -2.71 -2.30 7.62
N PHE A 273 -3.97 -2.38 7.13
CA PHE A 273 -4.97 -3.36 7.58
C PHE A 273 -4.74 -4.73 6.91
N SER A 274 -3.52 -5.28 7.03
CA SER A 274 -3.04 -6.44 6.26
C SER A 274 -3.81 -7.75 6.47
N ASP A 275 -4.57 -7.86 7.56
CA ASP A 275 -5.49 -9.00 7.78
C ASP A 275 -6.70 -8.97 6.83
N TYR A 276 -7.08 -7.78 6.35
CA TYR A 276 -8.30 -7.55 5.55
C TYR A 276 -7.99 -7.01 4.14
N VAL A 277 -6.78 -6.48 3.94
CA VAL A 277 -6.37 -5.78 2.72
C VAL A 277 -5.13 -6.44 2.13
N LEU A 278 -5.17 -6.70 0.82
CA LEU A 278 -4.02 -7.13 0.05
C LEU A 278 -3.23 -5.88 -0.37
N ALA A 279 -2.27 -5.44 0.45
CA ALA A 279 -1.44 -4.27 0.16
C ALA A 279 -0.38 -4.58 -0.92
N VAL A 280 -0.25 -3.67 -1.89
CA VAL A 280 0.55 -3.88 -3.11
C VAL A 280 1.66 -2.84 -3.22
N GLY A 281 2.91 -3.32 -3.17
CA GLY A 281 4.09 -2.53 -3.50
C GLY A 281 4.36 -2.44 -5.00
N ALA A 282 5.22 -1.51 -5.40
CA ALA A 282 5.64 -1.34 -6.80
C ALA A 282 7.04 -1.92 -7.01
N VAL A 283 7.23 -2.58 -8.16
CA VAL A 283 8.55 -2.94 -8.67
C VAL A 283 8.87 -2.23 -9.98
N THR A 284 10.17 -2.03 -10.21
CA THR A 284 10.73 -1.59 -11.49
C THR A 284 10.54 -2.66 -12.56
N THR A 285 10.81 -2.36 -13.82
CA THR A 285 10.73 -3.33 -14.94
C THR A 285 11.70 -4.52 -14.80
N SER A 286 12.71 -4.42 -13.92
CA SER A 286 13.65 -5.49 -13.58
C SER A 286 13.22 -6.30 -12.35
N ALA A 287 11.97 -6.14 -11.89
CA ALA A 287 11.43 -6.78 -10.69
C ALA A 287 12.17 -6.44 -9.37
N LEU A 288 12.84 -5.27 -9.33
CA LEU A 288 13.41 -4.73 -8.10
C LEU A 288 12.40 -3.81 -7.40
N PRO A 289 12.39 -3.67 -6.07
CA PRO A 289 11.54 -2.70 -5.38
C PRO A 289 11.75 -1.31 -5.98
N ALA A 290 10.67 -0.62 -6.33
CA ALA A 290 10.76 0.75 -6.84
C ALA A 290 11.10 1.72 -5.71
N ASP A 291 11.98 2.68 -5.95
CA ASP A 291 12.49 3.60 -4.90
C ASP A 291 11.37 4.41 -4.21
N PHE A 292 10.30 4.72 -4.95
CA PHE A 292 9.14 5.42 -4.42
C PHE A 292 8.16 4.51 -3.68
N SER A 293 8.26 3.19 -3.77
CA SER A 293 7.29 2.30 -3.11
C SER A 293 7.45 2.38 -1.60
N LEU A 294 6.41 2.80 -0.87
CA LEU A 294 6.48 2.81 0.59
C LEU A 294 6.60 1.38 1.12
N HIS A 295 7.65 1.13 1.90
CA HIS A 295 7.87 -0.15 2.55
C HIS A 295 6.98 -0.26 3.79
N GLY A 296 6.60 -1.47 4.15
CA GLY A 296 5.89 -1.72 5.40
C GLY A 296 5.69 -3.19 5.70
N PRO A 297 5.56 -3.56 6.98
CA PRO A 297 5.28 -4.93 7.40
C PRO A 297 3.89 -5.45 6.96
N TRP A 298 3.08 -4.59 6.32
CA TRP A 298 1.76 -4.91 5.81
C TRP A 298 1.74 -5.33 4.33
N LEU A 299 2.83 -5.16 3.58
CA LEU A 299 2.85 -5.51 2.16
C LEU A 299 2.57 -7.01 1.95
N ALA A 300 1.60 -7.31 1.08
CA ALA A 300 1.26 -8.67 0.74
C ALA A 300 2.02 -9.16 -0.48
N VAL A 301 2.04 -8.38 -1.56
CA VAL A 301 2.73 -8.69 -2.82
C VAL A 301 3.20 -7.40 -3.49
N ALA A 302 3.92 -7.54 -4.59
CA ALA A 302 4.25 -6.44 -5.48
C ALA A 302 3.79 -6.70 -6.91
N ALA A 303 3.72 -5.64 -7.70
CA ALA A 303 3.46 -5.69 -9.14
C ALA A 303 4.20 -4.55 -9.85
N PRO A 304 4.36 -4.60 -11.19
CA PRO A 304 4.94 -3.52 -11.97
C PRO A 304 4.28 -2.18 -11.63
N GLY A 305 5.10 -1.18 -11.26
CA GLY A 305 4.63 0.17 -10.97
C GLY A 305 5.41 1.26 -11.72
N GLU A 306 6.26 0.87 -12.69
CA GLU A 306 7.06 1.80 -13.49
C GLU A 306 6.84 1.63 -14.99
N ASN A 307 6.92 2.75 -15.72
CA ASN A 307 6.77 2.82 -17.17
C ASN A 307 5.47 2.15 -17.63
N ILE A 308 4.38 2.56 -16.99
CA ILE A 308 3.05 1.98 -17.21
C ILE A 308 2.45 2.56 -18.48
N THR A 309 1.79 1.71 -19.26
CA THR A 309 0.92 2.09 -20.36
C THR A 309 -0.52 1.85 -19.92
N SER A 310 -1.44 2.77 -20.21
CA SER A 310 -2.87 2.55 -20.01
C SER A 310 -3.75 3.37 -20.97
N LEU A 311 -5.06 3.34 -20.74
CA LEU A 311 -6.06 4.07 -21.51
C LEU A 311 -5.94 5.57 -21.28
N ASP A 312 -6.12 6.36 -22.34
CA ASP A 312 -6.18 7.81 -22.23
C ASP A 312 -7.50 8.24 -21.59
N ALA A 313 -7.44 9.04 -20.53
CA ALA A 313 -8.64 9.63 -19.93
C ALA A 313 -9.27 10.71 -20.84
N ASN A 314 -8.49 11.30 -21.75
CA ASN A 314 -8.87 12.44 -22.58
C ASN A 314 -9.25 12.05 -24.02
N GLY A 315 -9.21 10.76 -24.36
CA GLY A 315 -9.44 10.28 -25.73
C GLY A 315 -9.62 8.76 -25.80
N PRO A 316 -9.82 8.20 -27.00
CA PRO A 316 -10.02 6.75 -27.17
C PRO A 316 -8.70 5.95 -27.24
N GLY A 317 -7.56 6.61 -27.03
CA GLY A 317 -6.23 6.07 -27.28
C GLY A 317 -5.55 5.49 -26.04
N LEU A 318 -4.23 5.34 -26.16
CA LEU A 318 -3.34 4.90 -25.08
C LEU A 318 -2.35 6.00 -24.74
N VAL A 319 -1.89 5.98 -23.49
CA VAL A 319 -0.89 6.90 -22.95
C VAL A 319 0.08 6.14 -22.06
N ASP A 320 1.29 6.67 -21.94
CA ASP A 320 2.36 6.14 -21.09
C ASP A 320 3.09 7.24 -20.31
N ALA A 321 2.55 8.46 -20.34
CA ALA A 321 3.05 9.59 -19.58
C ALA A 321 1.96 10.52 -19.06
N GLU A 322 2.33 11.24 -18.02
CA GLU A 322 1.61 12.38 -17.45
C GLU A 322 2.46 13.65 -17.48
N LEU A 323 1.82 14.81 -17.35
CA LEU A 323 2.52 16.09 -17.31
C LEU A 323 3.19 16.33 -15.94
N GLY A 324 4.52 16.24 -15.92
CA GLY A 324 5.34 16.69 -14.79
C GLY A 324 5.80 18.14 -14.92
N GLN A 325 6.54 18.64 -13.92
CA GLN A 325 7.03 20.02 -13.89
C GLN A 325 7.95 20.41 -15.06
N ARG A 326 8.61 19.42 -15.69
CA ARG A 326 9.60 19.62 -16.76
C ARG A 326 9.15 19.02 -18.11
N GLY A 327 7.87 18.70 -18.25
CA GLY A 327 7.30 18.02 -19.42
C GLY A 327 6.77 16.63 -19.07
N LEU A 328 6.50 15.83 -20.11
CA LEU A 328 5.99 14.48 -19.94
C LEU A 328 6.96 13.60 -19.14
N MET A 329 6.42 12.89 -18.16
CA MET A 329 7.12 11.89 -17.36
C MET A 329 6.39 10.55 -17.40
N PRO A 330 7.10 9.41 -17.30
CA PRO A 330 6.47 8.10 -17.31
C PRO A 330 5.46 7.94 -16.17
N LEU A 331 4.38 7.19 -16.44
CA LEU A 331 3.41 6.81 -15.43
C LEU A 331 4.03 5.82 -14.44
N ASN A 332 4.26 6.30 -13.21
CA ASN A 332 4.88 5.54 -12.13
C ASN A 332 4.05 5.66 -10.84
N GLY A 333 3.88 4.57 -10.11
CA GLY A 333 3.17 4.59 -8.82
C GLY A 333 2.72 3.22 -8.35
N THR A 334 2.63 3.06 -7.03
CA THR A 334 1.96 1.91 -6.39
C THR A 334 0.48 1.85 -6.72
N SER A 335 -0.11 3.01 -7.05
CA SER A 335 -1.45 3.17 -7.60
C SER A 335 -1.67 2.47 -8.95
N PHE A 336 -0.60 2.18 -9.71
CA PHE A 336 -0.66 1.36 -10.92
C PHE A 336 -0.28 -0.10 -10.70
N ALA A 337 0.43 -0.43 -9.62
CA ALA A 337 0.70 -1.80 -9.21
C ALA A 337 -0.56 -2.49 -8.64
N ALA A 338 -1.30 -1.79 -7.77
CA ALA A 338 -2.56 -2.27 -7.19
C ALA A 338 -3.59 -2.76 -8.22
N PRO A 339 -3.92 -2.02 -9.31
CA PRO A 339 -4.90 -2.47 -10.30
C PRO A 339 -4.47 -3.72 -11.06
N LEU A 340 -3.16 -3.93 -11.29
CA LEU A 340 -2.68 -5.17 -11.89
C LEU A 340 -3.02 -6.36 -10.99
N VAL A 341 -2.78 -6.24 -9.68
CA VAL A 341 -3.14 -7.26 -8.68
C VAL A 341 -4.66 -7.42 -8.57
N SER A 342 -5.43 -6.33 -8.59
CA SER A 342 -6.90 -6.37 -8.60
C SER A 342 -7.44 -7.16 -9.80
N GLY A 343 -6.82 -6.99 -10.97
CA GLY A 343 -7.11 -7.81 -12.14
C GLY A 343 -6.78 -9.29 -11.91
N VAL A 344 -5.61 -9.62 -11.34
CA VAL A 344 -5.26 -11.02 -10.99
C VAL A 344 -6.29 -11.62 -10.02
N VAL A 345 -6.70 -10.87 -9.01
CA VAL A 345 -7.74 -11.30 -8.07
C VAL A 345 -9.06 -11.56 -8.82
N ALA A 346 -9.45 -10.71 -9.76
CA ALA A 346 -10.63 -10.95 -10.59
C ALA A 346 -10.49 -12.23 -11.45
N LEU A 347 -9.31 -12.49 -12.02
CA LEU A 347 -9.04 -13.74 -12.73
C LEU A 347 -9.24 -14.96 -11.81
N ILE A 348 -8.66 -14.92 -10.60
CA ILE A 348 -8.75 -15.99 -9.60
C ILE A 348 -10.20 -16.24 -9.20
N ARG A 349 -10.95 -15.18 -8.87
CA ARG A 349 -12.34 -15.30 -8.42
C ARG A 349 -13.27 -15.79 -9.52
N SER A 350 -13.02 -15.42 -10.78
CA SER A 350 -13.75 -15.94 -11.92
C SER A 350 -13.49 -17.45 -12.13
N ARG A 351 -12.24 -17.90 -11.92
CA ARG A 351 -11.86 -19.31 -12.05
C ARG A 351 -12.30 -20.18 -10.88
N PHE A 352 -12.21 -19.64 -9.66
CA PHE A 352 -12.47 -20.33 -8.41
C PHE A 352 -13.52 -19.58 -7.59
N PRO A 353 -14.77 -19.50 -8.08
CA PRO A 353 -15.83 -18.69 -7.46
C PRO A 353 -16.20 -19.14 -6.03
N GLN A 354 -15.82 -20.36 -5.65
CA GLN A 354 -16.03 -20.90 -4.30
C GLN A 354 -15.03 -20.39 -3.25
N LEU A 355 -13.92 -19.75 -3.66
CA LEU A 355 -12.92 -19.28 -2.71
C LEU A 355 -13.41 -18.05 -1.94
N THR A 356 -13.16 -18.08 -0.63
CA THR A 356 -13.35 -16.93 0.25
C THR A 356 -12.24 -15.89 0.03
N ALA A 357 -12.50 -14.63 0.40
CA ALA A 357 -11.53 -13.54 0.32
C ALA A 357 -10.19 -13.89 0.98
N PRO A 358 -10.14 -14.42 2.23
CA PRO A 358 -8.89 -14.88 2.82
C PRO A 358 -8.18 -16.00 2.02
N GLN A 359 -8.93 -16.94 1.43
CA GLN A 359 -8.32 -17.99 0.60
C GLN A 359 -7.74 -17.41 -0.71
N VAL A 360 -8.39 -16.42 -1.32
CA VAL A 360 -7.88 -15.73 -2.50
C VAL A 360 -6.63 -14.92 -2.16
N MET A 361 -6.64 -14.16 -1.06
CA MET A 361 -5.47 -13.41 -0.60
C MET A 361 -4.29 -14.34 -0.29
N GLU A 362 -4.55 -15.48 0.36
CA GLU A 362 -3.52 -16.48 0.66
C GLU A 362 -2.98 -17.14 -0.61
N LEU A 363 -3.85 -17.46 -1.58
CA LEU A 363 -3.43 -18.00 -2.87
C LEU A 363 -2.49 -17.04 -3.60
N VAL A 364 -2.86 -15.75 -3.68
CA VAL A 364 -2.01 -14.70 -4.29
C VAL A 364 -0.63 -14.64 -3.64
N LYS A 365 -0.56 -14.61 -2.31
CA LYS A 365 0.72 -14.58 -1.57
C LYS A 365 1.55 -15.84 -1.79
N ARG A 366 0.93 -17.02 -1.77
CA ARG A 366 1.62 -18.32 -1.90
C ARG A 366 2.21 -18.57 -3.28
N THR A 367 1.62 -18.00 -4.32
CA THR A 367 2.06 -18.21 -5.70
C THR A 367 2.93 -17.08 -6.24
N ALA A 368 3.10 -16.00 -5.48
CA ALA A 368 4.00 -14.90 -5.86
C ALA A 368 5.46 -15.38 -5.95
N HIS A 369 6.27 -14.67 -6.74
CA HIS A 369 7.70 -14.87 -6.84
C HIS A 369 8.41 -14.30 -5.61
N THR A 370 8.38 -15.05 -4.51
CA THR A 370 8.99 -14.66 -3.25
C THR A 370 10.50 -14.54 -3.35
N PRO A 371 11.11 -13.46 -2.83
CA PRO A 371 12.57 -13.35 -2.73
C PRO A 371 13.19 -14.56 -2.02
N GLY A 372 14.46 -14.87 -2.34
CA GLY A 372 15.15 -16.05 -1.80
C GLY A 372 15.23 -16.09 -0.27
N ASP A 373 15.30 -14.92 0.37
CA ASP A 373 15.35 -14.76 1.83
C ASP A 373 13.95 -14.70 2.49
N GLY A 374 12.89 -14.93 1.71
CA GLY A 374 11.51 -14.92 2.16
C GLY A 374 10.81 -13.56 2.02
N PRO A 375 9.58 -13.43 2.55
CA PRO A 375 8.82 -12.19 2.47
C PRO A 375 9.47 -11.05 3.25
N ASN A 376 9.46 -9.84 2.67
CA ASN A 376 10.10 -8.65 3.25
C ASN A 376 9.20 -7.40 3.18
N PRO A 377 9.49 -6.36 3.97
CA PRO A 377 8.70 -5.12 3.96
C PRO A 377 8.73 -4.31 2.66
N ALA A 378 9.58 -4.63 1.68
CA ALA A 378 9.68 -3.89 0.42
C ALA A 378 8.76 -4.46 -0.69
N THR A 379 8.53 -5.77 -0.68
CA THR A 379 7.77 -6.48 -1.74
C THR A 379 6.75 -7.48 -1.22
N GLY A 380 6.61 -7.63 0.10
CA GLY A 380 5.79 -8.67 0.71
C GLY A 380 6.28 -10.05 0.27
N TYR A 381 5.37 -10.88 -0.23
CA TYR A 381 5.66 -12.20 -0.79
C TYR A 381 6.22 -12.15 -2.22
N GLY A 382 6.58 -10.97 -2.73
CA GLY A 382 7.19 -10.78 -4.04
C GLY A 382 6.20 -10.46 -5.15
N VAL A 383 6.66 -10.53 -6.40
CA VAL A 383 5.85 -10.17 -7.58
C VAL A 383 4.72 -11.19 -7.78
N VAL A 384 3.49 -10.71 -7.95
CA VAL A 384 2.32 -11.58 -8.22
C VAL A 384 2.53 -12.42 -9.50
N ASP A 385 2.17 -13.70 -9.45
CA ASP A 385 2.19 -14.60 -10.62
C ASP A 385 0.76 -15.06 -10.97
N PRO A 386 0.12 -14.45 -12.00
CA PRO A 386 -1.21 -14.82 -12.45
C PRO A 386 -1.33 -16.27 -12.92
N VAL A 387 -0.30 -16.80 -13.60
CA VAL A 387 -0.34 -18.15 -14.16
C VAL A 387 -0.25 -19.18 -13.04
N ALA A 388 0.68 -19.00 -12.10
CA ALA A 388 0.77 -19.86 -10.93
C ALA A 388 -0.51 -19.78 -10.08
N ALA A 389 -1.05 -18.58 -9.83
CA ALA A 389 -2.28 -18.41 -9.05
C ALA A 389 -3.49 -19.14 -9.67
N LEU A 390 -3.60 -19.16 -11.00
CA LEU A 390 -4.72 -19.84 -11.69
C LEU A 390 -4.51 -21.34 -11.88
N THR A 391 -3.27 -21.82 -11.75
CA THR A 391 -2.93 -23.24 -11.97
C THR A 391 -2.59 -23.99 -10.69
N TYR A 392 -2.47 -23.27 -9.56
CA TYR A 392 -2.18 -23.86 -8.27
C TYR A 392 -3.24 -24.89 -7.88
N GLN A 393 -2.79 -26.10 -7.57
CA GLN A 393 -3.65 -27.13 -7.02
C GLN A 393 -3.79 -26.89 -5.53
N LEU A 394 -4.95 -26.40 -5.10
CA LEU A 394 -5.28 -26.31 -3.69
C LEU A 394 -5.17 -27.71 -3.08
N PRO A 395 -4.42 -27.90 -1.98
CA PRO A 395 -4.45 -29.15 -1.25
C PRO A 395 -5.91 -29.51 -0.94
N PRO A 396 -6.32 -30.79 -1.07
CA PRO A 396 -7.67 -31.19 -0.70
C PRO A 396 -7.98 -30.73 0.72
N PRO A 397 -9.23 -30.32 1.03
CA PRO A 397 -9.60 -29.86 2.36
C PRO A 397 -9.14 -30.90 3.37
N GLN A 398 -8.20 -30.52 4.23
CA GLN A 398 -7.80 -31.42 5.30
C GLN A 398 -9.00 -31.54 6.23
N THR A 399 -9.75 -32.64 6.12
CA THR A 399 -10.55 -33.14 7.23
C THR A 399 -9.59 -33.26 8.38
N ARG A 400 -9.70 -32.37 9.38
CA ARG A 400 -8.97 -32.50 10.64
C ARG A 400 -9.46 -33.75 11.35
N THR A 401 -9.00 -34.91 10.90
CA THR A 401 -9.13 -36.17 11.62
C THR A 401 -8.00 -36.21 12.64
N GLY A 402 -8.34 -35.87 13.88
CA GLY A 402 -7.47 -36.09 15.03
C GLY A 402 -6.51 -34.93 15.32
N SER A 403 -6.56 -34.47 16.57
CA SER A 403 -5.49 -33.70 17.20
C SER A 403 -4.21 -34.53 17.20
N GLU A 404 -3.37 -34.43 16.17
CA GLU A 404 -1.95 -34.67 16.38
C GLU A 404 -1.47 -33.56 17.31
N ARG A 405 -1.31 -33.91 18.60
CA ARG A 405 -0.56 -33.09 19.54
C ARG A 405 0.80 -32.86 18.89
N ALA A 406 1.16 -31.61 18.69
CA ALA A 406 2.52 -31.24 18.42
C ALA A 406 3.41 -31.90 19.49
N THR A 407 4.22 -32.88 19.09
CA THR A 407 5.35 -33.30 19.90
C THR A 407 6.32 -32.13 19.93
N PRO A 408 6.67 -31.62 21.13
CA PRO A 408 7.73 -30.61 21.23
C PRO A 408 8.97 -31.17 20.56
N ILE A 409 9.51 -30.44 19.60
CA ILE A 409 10.90 -30.67 19.19
C ILE A 409 11.72 -30.21 20.39
N ASP A 410 12.42 -31.14 21.02
CA ASP A 410 13.34 -30.85 22.12
C ASP A 410 14.49 -30.03 21.53
N HIS A 411 14.35 -28.70 21.59
CA HIS A 411 15.49 -27.82 21.37
C HIS A 411 16.33 -27.91 22.63
N ASP A 412 17.40 -28.71 22.58
CA ASP A 412 18.55 -28.48 23.45
C ASP A 412 19.00 -27.04 23.20
N ALA A 413 18.52 -26.13 24.05
CA ALA A 413 18.91 -24.73 24.05
C ALA A 413 20.36 -24.69 24.52
N GLN A 414 21.29 -24.87 23.59
CA GLN A 414 22.69 -24.70 23.88
C GLN A 414 22.89 -23.20 24.20
N PRO A 415 23.28 -22.83 25.43
CA PRO A 415 23.41 -21.43 25.79
C PRO A 415 24.48 -20.79 24.90
N ASP A 416 24.12 -19.69 24.25
CA ASP A 416 24.98 -18.93 23.36
C ASP A 416 26.09 -18.23 24.17
N SER A 417 27.16 -18.98 24.45
CA SER A 417 28.31 -18.58 25.25
C SER A 417 29.02 -17.32 24.72
N ARG A 418 28.77 -16.93 23.47
CA ARG A 418 29.28 -15.67 22.89
C ARG A 418 28.57 -14.46 23.48
N LYS A 419 27.27 -14.54 23.78
CA LYS A 419 26.50 -13.43 24.38
C LYS A 419 26.86 -13.21 25.85
N GLU A 420 27.15 -14.27 26.59
CA GLU A 420 27.62 -14.17 27.98
C GLU A 420 29.04 -13.60 28.07
N HIS A 421 29.95 -14.02 27.19
CA HIS A 421 31.29 -13.43 27.13
C HIS A 421 31.23 -11.95 26.74
N ALA A 422 30.39 -11.57 25.76
CA ALA A 422 30.22 -10.17 25.37
C ALA A 422 29.68 -9.31 26.52
N ARG A 423 28.68 -9.79 27.26
CA ARG A 423 28.18 -9.10 28.47
C ARG A 423 29.27 -8.95 29.53
N THR A 424 30.02 -10.01 29.81
CA THR A 424 31.07 -10.00 30.83
C THR A 424 32.19 -9.02 30.49
N VAL A 425 32.60 -8.95 29.21
CA VAL A 425 33.60 -7.99 28.73
C VAL A 425 33.09 -6.55 28.87
N VAL A 426 31.84 -6.26 28.48
CA VAL A 426 31.26 -4.92 28.59
C VAL A 426 31.16 -4.46 30.05
N PHE A 427 30.71 -5.33 30.97
CA PHE A 427 30.67 -5.00 32.39
C PHE A 427 32.07 -4.76 32.98
N GLY A 428 33.05 -5.59 32.61
CA GLY A 428 34.44 -5.44 33.06
C GLY A 428 35.08 -4.12 32.61
N VAL A 429 34.92 -3.76 31.34
CA VAL A 429 35.47 -2.51 30.78
C VAL A 429 34.80 -1.27 31.41
N THR A 430 33.49 -1.32 31.63
CA THR A 430 32.72 -0.22 32.23
C THR A 430 33.15 0.03 33.68
N LEU A 431 33.30 -1.03 34.48
CA LEU A 431 33.77 -0.92 35.87
C LEU A 431 35.21 -0.41 35.96
N ALA A 432 36.10 -0.88 35.07
CA ALA A 432 37.47 -0.38 35.02
C ALA A 432 37.54 1.11 34.68
N SER A 433 36.71 1.57 33.73
CA SER A 433 36.63 2.99 33.36
C SER A 433 36.10 3.87 34.49
N LEU A 434 35.09 3.41 35.23
CA LEU A 434 34.56 4.10 36.41
C LEU A 434 35.62 4.19 37.52
N ALA A 435 36.39 3.14 37.76
CA ALA A 435 37.47 3.14 38.75
C ALA A 435 38.59 4.13 38.39
N VAL A 436 39.00 4.18 37.12
CA VAL A 436 40.01 5.14 36.63
C VAL A 436 39.52 6.59 36.77
N MET A 437 38.25 6.86 36.42
CA MET A 437 37.66 8.19 36.61
C MET A 437 37.58 8.57 38.09
N GLY A 438 37.22 7.63 38.97
CA GLY A 438 37.20 7.85 40.42
C GLY A 438 38.60 8.17 40.98
N ALA A 439 39.63 7.43 40.56
CA ALA A 439 41.01 7.68 40.96
C ALA A 439 41.53 9.04 40.47
N ALA A 440 41.20 9.41 39.23
CA ALA A 440 41.56 10.71 38.65
C ALA A 440 40.88 11.87 39.42
N ALA A 441 39.60 11.71 39.78
CA ALA A 441 38.87 12.69 40.58
C ALA A 441 39.45 12.83 42.00
N ALA A 442 39.82 11.72 42.64
CA ALA A 442 40.45 11.73 43.96
C ALA A 442 41.83 12.40 43.95
N LEU A 443 42.65 12.14 42.92
CA LEU A 443 43.96 12.79 42.72
C LEU A 443 43.82 14.30 42.46
N ALA A 444 42.82 14.70 41.67
CA ALA A 444 42.51 16.10 41.42
C ALA A 444 42.06 16.83 42.71
N ALA A 445 41.22 16.18 43.52
CA ALA A 445 40.79 16.71 44.82
C ALA A 445 41.94 16.81 45.83
N ALA A 446 42.83 15.82 45.89
CA ALA A 446 44.01 15.84 46.76
C ALA A 446 45.01 16.93 46.38
N ARG A 447 45.20 17.20 45.07
CA ARG A 447 46.05 18.31 44.58
C ARG A 447 45.45 19.68 44.89
N ARG A 448 44.12 19.82 44.89
CA ARG A 448 43.43 21.07 45.27
C ARG A 448 43.47 21.36 46.77
N ARG A 449 43.66 20.35 47.64
CA ARG A 449 43.81 20.54 49.10
C ARG A 449 45.24 20.86 49.55
N ARG A 450 46.23 20.71 48.66
CA ARG A 450 47.66 21.00 48.92
C ARG A 450 48.15 22.34 48.36
N ARG A 451 47.28 23.07 47.67
CA ARG A 451 47.43 24.48 47.32
C ARG A 451 46.49 25.26 48.21
#